data_AF-A0A7V0LT18-F1
#
_entry.id   AF-A0A7V0LT18-F1
#
_cell.length_a   1.000
_cell.length_b   1.000
_cell.length_c   1.000
_cell.angle_alpha   90.00
_cell.angle_beta   90.00
_cell.angle_gamma   90.00
#
_symmetry.space_group_name_H-M   'P 1'
#
loop_
_entity.id
_entity.type
_entity.pdbx_description
1 polymer ?
#
loop_
_entity_poly.entity_id
_entity_poly.type
_entity_poly.pdbx_seq_one_letter_code
_entity_poly.pdbx_strand_id
1 'polypeptide(L)'
;MCYTSPKWPPTTPTPTGSSTRSVSSWSRGFPARSSGTFEAMPTAGFPVLRGACKDIGRMFDRHTIRNALFLALVMTILTAMAPAAYAVVGDLISEDEAYTGDLVEQGFENGRLPDEALFEVDGSQRRCSLEADAARWWVRLVDTAAADGVRIEAAWCYRSIASQRQTYIRNCGGIGAPQSACNKATATPGRSNHGWARAIDVTSGGLQIDCRSVAFRWLS
;
A
#
# COMPACT_ATOMS: atom_id res chain seq x y z
N MET A 1 -18.79 11.07 -11.06
CA MET A 1 -17.84 10.50 -10.09
C MET A 1 -17.46 9.13 -10.65
N CYS A 2 -16.20 8.90 -10.98
CA CYS A 2 -15.76 7.57 -11.40
C CYS A 2 -15.33 6.82 -10.15
N TYR A 3 -15.86 5.62 -9.97
CA TYR A 3 -15.61 4.81 -8.79
C TYR A 3 -14.74 3.62 -9.22
N THR A 4 -13.63 3.46 -8.53
CA THR A 4 -12.70 2.34 -8.69
C THR A 4 -12.12 2.09 -7.30
N SER A 5 -12.03 0.83 -6.89
CA SER A 5 -11.44 0.48 -5.60
C SER A 5 -9.97 0.86 -5.57
N PRO A 6 -9.48 1.65 -4.59
CA PRO A 6 -8.09 2.07 -4.56
C PRO A 6 -7.13 0.89 -4.41
N LYS A 7 -6.02 0.90 -5.15
CA LYS A 7 -4.89 -0.02 -4.95
C LYS A 7 -4.05 0.47 -3.77
N TRP A 8 -4.28 -0.11 -2.60
CA TRP A 8 -3.35 0.07 -1.49
C TRP A 8 -2.15 -0.86 -1.67
N PRO A 9 -0.90 -0.39 -1.46
CA PRO A 9 0.24 -1.28 -1.44
C PRO A 9 0.05 -2.33 -0.33
N PRO A 10 0.46 -3.59 -0.54
CA PRO A 10 0.36 -4.61 0.49
C PRO A 10 1.13 -4.15 1.73
N THR A 11 0.47 -4.19 2.89
CA THR A 11 1.07 -3.90 4.18
C THR A 11 2.11 -4.98 4.48
N THR A 12 3.38 -4.67 4.19
CA THR A 12 4.49 -5.49 4.69
C THR A 12 4.70 -5.13 6.15
N PRO A 13 4.77 -6.12 7.07
CA PRO A 13 5.01 -5.84 8.48
C PRO A 13 6.37 -5.14 8.65
N THR A 14 6.36 -4.10 9.47
CA THR A 14 7.55 -3.31 9.78
C THR A 14 8.55 -4.15 10.57
N PRO A 15 9.81 -4.31 10.14
CA PRO A 15 10.83 -4.89 11.00
C PRO A 15 11.24 -3.87 12.07
N THR A 16 11.06 -4.24 13.34
CA THR A 16 11.68 -3.55 14.47
C THR A 16 13.18 -3.83 14.45
N GLY A 17 13.99 -2.80 14.18
CA GLY A 17 15.44 -2.96 14.15
C GLY A 17 16.21 -1.66 13.99
N SER A 18 16.71 -1.15 15.10
CA SER A 18 17.75 -0.13 15.17
C SER A 18 19.07 -0.64 14.57
N SER A 19 19.72 0.12 13.68
CA SER A 19 21.11 0.57 13.89
C SER A 19 21.59 1.49 12.76
N THR A 20 22.40 2.45 13.17
CA THR A 20 23.18 3.41 12.38
C THR A 20 24.12 2.77 11.36
N ARG A 21 24.20 3.34 10.13
CA ARG A 21 25.48 3.68 9.49
C ARG A 21 25.33 4.58 8.25
N SER A 22 26.12 5.65 8.26
CA SER A 22 26.60 6.43 7.11
C SER A 22 27.57 5.59 6.27
N VAL A 23 27.57 5.66 4.93
CA VAL A 23 28.37 6.55 4.04
C VAL A 23 28.34 6.05 2.57
N SER A 24 28.44 7.02 1.65
CA SER A 24 29.21 7.04 0.39
C SER A 24 28.62 6.53 -0.94
N SER A 25 28.61 7.51 -1.87
CA SER A 25 28.48 7.51 -3.32
C SER A 25 29.34 6.50 -4.08
N TRP A 26 28.84 5.89 -5.16
CA TRP A 26 29.65 5.54 -6.34
C TRP A 26 28.82 5.64 -7.64
N SER A 27 29.34 6.42 -8.58
CA SER A 27 28.96 6.52 -9.99
C SER A 27 29.76 5.52 -10.86
N ARG A 28 29.18 5.20 -12.05
CA ARG A 28 29.71 4.51 -13.27
C ARG A 28 28.76 3.35 -13.65
N GLY A 29 28.27 3.13 -14.88
CA GLY A 29 28.62 3.62 -16.21
C GLY A 29 29.01 2.45 -17.14
N PHE A 30 28.02 1.83 -17.82
CA PHE A 30 28.06 1.01 -19.08
C PHE A 30 29.07 -0.17 -19.22
N PRO A 31 29.01 -1.09 -20.24
CA PRO A 31 28.04 -1.24 -21.35
C PRO A 31 27.47 -2.68 -21.57
N ALA A 32 26.62 -2.78 -22.61
CA ALA A 32 26.03 -3.98 -23.19
C ALA A 32 27.00 -4.85 -24.04
N ARG A 33 26.73 -6.18 -24.06
CA ARG A 33 27.04 -7.21 -25.09
C ARG A 33 26.47 -8.54 -24.56
N SER A 34 26.05 -9.54 -25.31
CA SER A 34 26.00 -9.81 -26.75
C SER A 34 25.07 -11.00 -26.97
N SER A 35 24.38 -10.98 -28.10
CA SER A 35 23.68 -12.08 -28.76
C SER A 35 24.54 -13.35 -28.92
N GLY A 36 23.93 -14.51 -28.65
CA GLY A 36 24.43 -15.83 -29.04
C GLY A 36 23.25 -16.72 -29.47
N THR A 37 23.27 -17.12 -30.74
CA THR A 37 22.40 -18.09 -31.41
C THR A 37 23.08 -19.47 -31.51
N PHE A 38 22.31 -20.49 -31.95
CA PHE A 38 22.65 -21.90 -32.24
C PHE A 38 22.59 -22.83 -31.01
N GLU A 39 22.01 -24.03 -31.02
CA GLU A 39 21.83 -25.01 -32.12
C GLU A 39 20.78 -26.07 -31.73
N ALA A 40 20.16 -26.73 -32.71
CA ALA A 40 19.15 -27.78 -32.53
C ALA A 40 19.76 -29.20 -32.44
N MET A 41 19.08 -30.05 -31.66
CA MET A 41 18.95 -31.53 -31.64
C MET A 41 19.97 -32.44 -32.36
N PRO A 42 20.24 -33.63 -31.76
CA PRO A 42 19.66 -34.83 -32.35
C PRO A 42 19.03 -35.82 -31.36
N THR A 43 18.02 -36.51 -31.87
CA THR A 43 17.39 -37.75 -31.38
C THR A 43 18.29 -38.97 -31.62
N ALA A 44 18.34 -39.92 -30.68
CA ALA A 44 18.18 -41.37 -30.91
C ALA A 44 18.58 -42.21 -29.67
N GLY A 45 17.86 -43.31 -29.45
CA GLY A 45 18.44 -44.53 -28.87
C GLY A 45 17.79 -45.05 -27.58
N PHE A 46 16.73 -45.85 -27.72
CA PHE A 46 16.28 -46.78 -26.68
C PHE A 46 17.14 -48.06 -26.72
N PRO A 47 17.67 -48.54 -25.58
CA PRO A 47 18.00 -49.94 -25.41
C PRO A 47 16.94 -50.69 -24.58
N VAL A 48 16.58 -51.85 -25.11
CA VAL A 48 15.66 -52.84 -24.58
C VAL A 48 16.23 -53.54 -23.35
N LEU A 49 15.33 -53.77 -22.38
CA LEU A 49 15.46 -54.55 -21.15
C LEU A 49 16.15 -55.91 -21.29
N ARG A 50 16.98 -56.28 -20.32
CA ARG A 50 17.06 -57.65 -19.79
C ARG A 50 17.71 -57.72 -18.41
N GLY A 51 16.88 -58.11 -17.43
CA GLY A 51 17.25 -59.02 -16.34
C GLY A 51 18.07 -58.48 -15.17
N ALA A 52 17.43 -58.40 -14.00
CA ALA A 52 17.84 -59.21 -12.85
C ALA A 52 16.85 -58.99 -11.70
N CYS A 53 16.02 -60.01 -11.49
CA CYS A 53 15.24 -60.19 -10.29
C CYS A 53 16.21 -60.58 -9.16
N LYS A 54 16.54 -59.65 -8.27
CA LYS A 54 17.06 -59.94 -6.93
C LYS A 54 16.92 -58.69 -6.07
N ASP A 55 16.44 -58.87 -4.84
CA ASP A 55 16.34 -57.88 -3.76
C ASP A 55 14.96 -57.21 -3.54
N ILE A 56 13.92 -58.03 -3.31
CA ILE A 56 12.65 -57.59 -2.68
C ILE A 56 12.79 -57.60 -1.13
N GLY A 57 13.91 -57.11 -0.61
CA GLY A 57 14.23 -57.35 0.80
C GLY A 57 15.13 -56.32 1.44
N ARG A 58 14.77 -55.03 1.38
CA ARG A 58 15.12 -53.92 2.29
C ARG A 58 15.07 -52.59 1.53
N MET A 59 13.90 -51.97 1.45
CA MET A 59 13.82 -50.59 0.93
C MET A 59 12.80 -49.74 1.67
N PHE A 60 12.66 -49.97 2.98
CA PHE A 60 12.23 -48.91 3.89
C PHE A 60 13.46 -48.49 4.68
N ASP A 61 14.30 -47.71 4.00
CA ASP A 61 15.40 -47.01 4.63
C ASP A 61 14.81 -46.13 5.75
N ARG A 62 15.35 -46.25 6.96
CA ARG A 62 14.91 -45.48 8.13
C ARG A 62 15.03 -43.97 7.88
N HIS A 63 15.86 -43.56 6.91
CA HIS A 63 15.96 -42.17 6.47
C HIS A 63 14.75 -41.68 5.66
N THR A 64 14.14 -42.52 4.82
CA THR A 64 12.97 -42.13 4.02
C THR A 64 11.73 -41.90 4.91
N ILE A 65 11.55 -42.74 5.94
CA ILE A 65 10.45 -42.59 6.91
C ILE A 65 10.66 -41.36 7.81
N ARG A 66 11.90 -41.07 8.24
CA ARG A 66 12.21 -39.87 9.04
C ARG A 66 12.00 -38.58 8.25
N ASN A 67 12.37 -38.55 6.97
CA ASN A 67 12.17 -37.38 6.11
C ASN A 67 10.68 -37.14 5.80
N ALA A 68 9.91 -38.21 5.56
CA ALA A 68 8.47 -38.09 5.34
C ALA A 68 7.72 -37.57 6.59
N LEU A 69 8.10 -38.04 7.78
CA LEU A 69 7.55 -37.53 9.06
C LEU A 69 7.94 -36.07 9.33
N PHE A 70 9.17 -35.67 8.99
CA PHE A 70 9.61 -34.28 9.15
C PHE A 70 8.88 -33.32 8.21
N LEU A 71 8.70 -33.71 6.93
CA LEU A 71 7.90 -32.94 5.96
C LEU A 71 6.43 -32.86 6.37
N ALA A 72 5.83 -33.94 6.85
CA ALA A 72 4.46 -33.93 7.36
C ALA A 72 4.32 -33.01 8.58
N LEU A 73 5.28 -33.04 9.52
CA LEU A 73 5.29 -32.15 10.69
C LEU A 73 5.42 -30.68 10.28
N VAL A 74 6.33 -30.34 9.37
CA VAL A 74 6.51 -28.97 8.86
C VAL A 74 5.24 -28.47 8.16
N MET A 75 4.62 -29.30 7.31
CA MET A 75 3.36 -28.93 6.64
C MET A 75 2.20 -28.76 7.62
N THR A 76 2.15 -29.57 8.69
CA THR A 76 1.13 -29.44 9.76
C THR A 76 1.33 -28.15 10.56
N ILE A 77 2.58 -27.78 10.86
CA ILE A 77 2.90 -26.52 11.53
C ILE A 77 2.53 -25.33 10.62
N LEU A 78 2.86 -25.37 9.33
CA LEU A 78 2.52 -24.32 8.37
C LEU A 78 1.00 -24.14 8.17
N THR A 79 0.22 -25.22 8.19
CA THR A 79 -1.25 -25.13 8.08
C THR A 79 -1.91 -24.66 9.37
N ALA A 80 -1.34 -24.95 10.55
CA ALA A 80 -1.86 -24.49 11.83
C ALA A 80 -1.66 -22.98 12.08
N MET A 81 -0.71 -22.32 11.40
CA MET A 81 -0.46 -20.87 11.54
C MET A 81 -1.28 -19.99 10.58
N ALA A 82 -1.90 -20.57 9.54
CA ALA A 82 -2.71 -19.82 8.59
C ALA A 82 -3.96 -19.13 9.17
N PRO A 83 -4.77 -19.76 10.04
CA PRO A 83 -6.04 -19.14 10.46
C PRO A 83 -5.87 -17.93 11.38
N ALA A 84 -4.78 -17.86 12.17
CA ALA A 84 -4.50 -16.70 13.01
C ALA A 84 -4.07 -15.46 12.21
N ALA A 85 -3.36 -15.65 11.10
CA ALA A 85 -2.95 -14.56 10.23
C ALA A 85 -4.14 -13.94 9.49
N TYR A 86 -5.14 -14.73 9.08
CA TYR A 86 -6.32 -14.22 8.39
C TYR A 86 -7.29 -13.44 9.30
N ALA A 87 -7.40 -13.82 10.58
CA ALA A 87 -8.27 -13.12 11.52
C ALA A 87 -7.79 -11.68 11.81
N VAL A 88 -6.47 -11.45 11.83
CA VAL A 88 -5.89 -10.10 12.05
C VAL A 88 -6.10 -9.17 10.86
N VAL A 89 -6.16 -9.70 9.64
CA VAL A 89 -6.38 -8.87 8.44
C VAL A 89 -7.85 -8.46 8.30
N GLY A 90 -8.79 -9.27 8.81
CA GLY A 90 -10.23 -8.99 8.74
C GLY A 90 -10.70 -7.82 9.60
N ASP A 91 -10.01 -7.52 10.71
CA ASP A 91 -10.36 -6.43 11.63
C ASP A 91 -9.83 -5.05 11.18
N LEU A 92 -8.98 -5.02 10.15
CA LEU A 92 -8.42 -3.80 9.57
C LEU A 92 -9.27 -3.20 8.45
N ILE A 93 -10.47 -3.75 8.19
CA ILE A 93 -11.41 -3.23 7.19
C ILE A 93 -12.64 -2.71 7.95
N SER A 94 -12.45 -1.62 8.69
CA SER A 94 -13.55 -0.83 9.23
C SER A 94 -14.11 0.03 8.09
N GLU A 95 -15.34 -0.25 7.68
CA GLU A 95 -15.92 0.21 6.41
C GLU A 95 -16.32 1.70 6.35
N ASP A 96 -16.27 2.51 7.41
CA ASP A 96 -16.94 3.84 7.34
C ASP A 96 -16.25 5.04 8.02
N GLU A 97 -15.09 4.88 8.64
CA GLU A 97 -14.32 6.00 9.20
C GLU A 97 -12.90 6.00 8.64
N ALA A 98 -12.21 7.15 8.62
CA ALA A 98 -10.84 7.27 8.07
C ALA A 98 -9.77 6.55 8.92
N TYR A 99 -10.12 5.38 9.47
CA TYR A 99 -9.41 4.63 10.49
C TYR A 99 -9.05 5.50 11.69
N THR A 100 -9.97 6.33 12.19
CA THR A 100 -9.65 7.42 13.14
C THR A 100 -9.74 7.05 14.61
N GLY A 101 -10.06 5.80 14.93
CA GLY A 101 -10.24 5.35 16.31
C GLY A 101 -9.02 5.64 17.19
N ASP A 102 -7.82 5.41 16.65
CA ASP A 102 -6.55 5.69 17.31
C ASP A 102 -6.34 7.19 17.61
N LEU A 103 -6.78 8.09 16.73
CA LEU A 103 -6.70 9.54 16.94
C LEU A 103 -7.70 10.00 18.00
N VAL A 104 -8.90 9.41 18.01
CA VAL A 104 -9.91 9.69 19.04
C VAL A 104 -9.45 9.20 20.42
N GLU A 105 -8.85 8.01 20.50
CA GLU A 105 -8.27 7.46 21.73
C GLU A 105 -7.15 8.35 22.29
N GLN A 106 -6.39 9.02 21.42
CA GLN A 106 -5.39 10.02 21.79
C GLN A 106 -6.00 11.37 22.21
N GLY A 107 -7.32 11.53 22.15
CA GLY A 107 -8.03 12.75 22.51
C GLY A 107 -8.07 13.81 21.42
N PHE A 108 -7.74 13.46 20.18
CA PHE A 108 -7.84 14.39 19.06
C PHE A 108 -9.29 14.53 18.56
N GLU A 109 -9.57 15.69 17.97
CA GLU A 109 -10.86 16.00 17.37
C GLU A 109 -10.73 16.40 15.90
N ASN A 110 -11.74 16.06 15.11
CA ASN A 110 -11.81 16.41 13.69
C ASN A 110 -11.68 17.92 13.47
N GLY A 111 -10.62 18.32 12.76
CA GLY A 111 -10.30 19.71 12.42
C GLY A 111 -9.63 20.49 13.56
N ARG A 112 -9.19 19.80 14.62
CA ARG A 112 -8.47 20.37 15.77
C ARG A 112 -7.26 19.52 16.16
N LEU A 113 -6.59 18.92 15.19
CA LEU A 113 -5.29 18.29 15.45
C LEU A 113 -4.29 19.38 15.85
N PRO A 114 -3.47 19.13 16.88
CA PRO A 114 -2.43 20.06 17.27
C PRO A 114 -1.26 20.02 16.28
N ASP A 115 -0.43 21.06 16.25
CA ASP A 115 0.64 21.20 15.25
C ASP A 115 1.66 20.07 15.34
N GLU A 116 1.92 19.52 16.53
CA GLU A 116 2.81 18.36 16.73
C GLU A 116 2.30 17.05 16.12
N ALA A 117 0.99 16.95 15.84
CA ALA A 117 0.40 15.81 15.15
C ALA A 117 0.44 15.97 13.62
N LEU A 118 0.92 17.12 13.11
CA LEU A 118 0.89 17.48 11.70
C LEU A 118 2.30 17.52 11.09
N PHE A 119 2.47 16.78 10.00
CA PHE A 119 3.70 16.67 9.25
C PHE A 119 3.49 17.28 7.86
N GLU A 120 4.35 18.23 7.51
CA GLU A 120 4.34 18.82 6.17
C GLU A 120 4.89 17.83 5.14
N VAL A 121 4.20 17.72 4.01
CA VAL A 121 4.65 17.00 2.80
C VAL A 121 4.61 17.94 1.59
N ASP A 122 5.39 17.60 0.57
CA ASP A 122 5.42 18.36 -0.67
C ASP A 122 4.05 18.34 -1.37
N GLY A 123 3.58 19.52 -1.77
CA GLY A 123 2.32 19.71 -2.47
C GLY A 123 2.47 20.56 -3.73
N SER A 124 1.58 20.35 -4.70
CA SER A 124 1.66 20.98 -6.03
C SER A 124 1.39 22.49 -6.02
N GLN A 125 0.65 23.00 -5.02
CA GLN A 125 0.22 24.40 -4.99
C GLN A 125 0.36 25.07 -3.62
N ARG A 126 0.39 24.29 -2.54
CA ARG A 126 0.46 24.77 -1.16
C ARG A 126 1.15 23.72 -0.30
N ARG A 127 1.62 24.14 0.88
CA ARG A 127 2.00 23.20 1.94
C ARG A 127 0.79 22.34 2.30
N CYS A 128 1.04 21.03 2.38
CA CYS A 128 0.06 20.02 2.72
C CYS A 128 0.50 19.40 4.05
N SER A 129 -0.36 19.41 5.06
CA SER A 129 -0.09 18.78 6.34
C SER A 129 -0.91 17.52 6.50
N LEU A 130 -0.26 16.45 6.96
CA LEU A 130 -0.86 15.13 7.20
C LEU A 130 -0.53 14.65 8.61
N GLU A 131 -1.36 13.75 9.12
CA GLU A 131 -1.00 13.00 10.32
C GLU A 131 0.23 12.13 10.04
N ALA A 132 1.04 11.82 11.06
CA ALA A 132 2.36 11.17 10.94
C ALA A 132 2.34 9.91 10.07
N ASP A 133 1.38 9.01 10.30
CA ASP A 133 1.28 7.75 9.59
C ASP A 133 0.80 7.97 8.15
N ALA A 134 -0.20 8.83 7.96
CA ALA A 134 -0.65 9.24 6.62
C ALA A 134 0.46 9.90 5.80
N ALA A 135 1.31 10.75 6.41
CA ALA A 135 2.46 11.36 5.76
C ALA A 135 3.46 10.31 5.26
N ARG A 136 3.78 9.30 6.10
CA ARG A 136 4.68 8.22 5.71
C ARG A 136 4.14 7.39 4.56
N TRP A 137 2.84 7.07 4.59
CA TRP A 137 2.19 6.33 3.49
C TRP A 137 2.10 7.16 2.21
N TRP A 138 1.85 8.46 2.32
CA TRP A 138 1.83 9.36 1.18
C TRP A 138 3.16 9.40 0.44
N VAL A 139 4.29 9.55 1.16
CA VAL A 139 5.63 9.53 0.54
C VAL A 139 5.86 8.23 -0.23
N ARG A 140 5.51 7.07 0.37
CA ARG A 140 5.64 5.77 -0.32
C ARG A 140 4.77 5.68 -1.58
N LEU A 141 3.54 6.19 -1.52
CA LEU A 141 2.63 6.21 -2.66
C LEU A 141 3.19 7.06 -3.81
N VAL A 142 3.74 8.25 -3.50
CA VAL A 142 4.39 9.13 -4.46
C VAL A 142 5.61 8.46 -5.08
N ASP A 143 6.48 7.84 -4.27
CA ASP A 143 7.67 7.13 -4.75
C ASP A 143 7.29 5.96 -5.69
N THR A 144 6.25 5.21 -5.34
CA THR A 144 5.76 4.09 -6.15
C THR A 144 5.18 4.58 -7.48
N ALA A 145 4.39 5.66 -7.46
CA ALA A 145 3.86 6.27 -8.67
C ALA A 145 4.99 6.75 -9.59
N ALA A 146 6.00 7.40 -9.02
CA ALA A 146 7.15 7.89 -9.77
C ALA A 146 7.95 6.76 -10.42
N ALA A 147 8.13 5.63 -9.73
CA ALA A 147 8.77 4.43 -10.27
C ALA A 147 8.02 3.86 -11.49
N ASP A 148 6.70 4.00 -11.51
CA ASP A 148 5.83 3.61 -12.63
C ASP A 148 5.70 4.71 -13.71
N GLY A 149 6.44 5.81 -13.60
CA GLY A 149 6.38 6.94 -14.53
C GLY A 149 5.12 7.79 -14.40
N VAL A 150 4.41 7.69 -13.28
CA VAL A 150 3.19 8.43 -12.97
C VAL A 150 3.49 9.55 -11.97
N ARG A 151 3.08 10.78 -12.30
CA ARG A 151 3.18 11.92 -11.36
C ARG A 151 1.87 12.08 -10.61
N ILE A 152 1.95 12.06 -9.28
CA ILE A 152 0.88 12.46 -8.37
C ILE A 152 1.41 13.46 -7.35
N GLU A 153 0.57 14.38 -6.90
CA GLU A 153 0.95 15.48 -6.02
C GLU A 153 -0.19 15.79 -5.06
N ALA A 154 0.14 16.14 -3.82
CA ALA A 154 -0.85 16.53 -2.83
C ALA A 154 -1.32 17.97 -3.12
N ALA A 155 -2.63 18.20 -3.10
CA ALA A 155 -3.21 19.53 -3.31
C ALA A 155 -3.98 20.06 -2.10
N TRP A 156 -4.84 19.24 -1.50
CA TRP A 156 -5.58 19.61 -0.29
C TRP A 156 -5.52 18.49 0.75
N CYS A 157 -5.11 18.83 1.96
CA CYS A 157 -4.79 17.88 3.02
C CYS A 157 -5.49 18.27 4.32
N TYR A 158 -4.78 18.38 5.45
CA TYR A 158 -5.39 18.83 6.70
C TYR A 158 -6.19 20.13 6.52
N ARG A 159 -7.38 20.16 7.12
CA ARG A 159 -8.25 21.32 7.14
C ARG A 159 -8.83 21.52 8.53
N SER A 160 -8.46 22.63 9.16
CA SER A 160 -9.00 23.00 10.47
C SER A 160 -10.52 23.16 10.43
N ILE A 161 -11.15 23.03 11.59
CA ILE A 161 -12.59 23.18 11.76
C ILE A 161 -13.08 24.57 11.30
N ALA A 162 -12.28 25.61 11.57
CA ALA A 162 -12.56 26.97 11.14
C ALA A 162 -12.52 27.10 9.61
N SER A 163 -11.51 26.52 8.95
CA SER A 163 -11.43 26.51 7.50
C SER A 163 -12.56 25.70 6.86
N GLN A 164 -12.93 24.55 7.44
CA GLN A 164 -14.05 23.75 6.94
C GLN A 164 -15.37 24.51 7.08
N ARG A 165 -15.58 25.25 8.18
CA ARG A 165 -16.74 26.13 8.35
C ARG A 165 -16.82 27.19 7.26
N GLN A 166 -15.69 27.84 6.94
CA GLN A 166 -15.66 28.84 5.89
C GLN A 166 -15.95 28.24 4.50
N THR A 167 -15.41 27.05 4.20
CA THR A 167 -15.70 26.32 2.97
C THR A 167 -17.18 25.93 2.90
N TYR A 168 -17.77 25.46 4.00
CA TYR A 168 -19.18 25.11 4.06
C TYR A 168 -20.08 26.32 3.79
N ILE A 169 -19.83 27.45 4.46
CA ILE A 169 -20.61 28.68 4.24
C ILE A 169 -20.51 29.13 2.78
N ARG A 170 -19.30 29.10 2.20
CA ARG A 170 -19.06 29.49 0.81
C ARG A 170 -19.82 28.60 -0.19
N ASN A 171 -19.83 27.29 0.04
CA ASN A 171 -20.39 26.33 -0.91
C ASN A 171 -21.89 26.14 -0.72
N CYS A 172 -22.40 26.28 0.50
CA CYS A 172 -23.77 25.93 0.89
C CYS A 172 -24.63 27.13 1.29
N GLY A 173 -24.07 28.34 1.34
CA GLY A 173 -24.78 29.58 1.64
C GLY A 173 -24.99 29.88 3.14
N GLY A 174 -24.65 28.96 4.03
CA GLY A 174 -24.72 29.18 5.48
C GLY A 174 -24.41 27.92 6.30
N ILE A 175 -24.12 28.08 7.60
CA ILE A 175 -23.75 26.95 8.47
C ILE A 175 -24.92 26.01 8.79
N GLY A 176 -26.15 26.50 8.72
CA GLY A 176 -27.37 25.71 8.91
C GLY A 176 -27.98 25.18 7.61
N ALA A 177 -27.37 25.45 6.45
CA ALA A 177 -27.88 24.97 5.18
C ALA A 177 -27.70 23.44 5.08
N PRO A 178 -28.66 22.70 4.52
CA PRO A 178 -28.48 21.26 4.28
C PRO A 178 -27.40 21.03 3.22
N GLN A 179 -26.71 19.89 3.27
CA GLN A 179 -25.66 19.57 2.29
C GLN A 179 -26.19 19.52 0.84
N SER A 180 -27.47 19.22 0.64
CA SER A 180 -28.12 19.27 -0.67
C SER A 180 -28.20 20.67 -1.28
N ALA A 181 -28.06 21.72 -0.48
CA ALA A 181 -28.01 23.11 -0.96
C ALA A 181 -26.61 23.51 -1.44
N CYS A 182 -25.59 22.69 -1.23
CA CYS A 182 -24.23 23.03 -1.62
C CYS A 182 -24.04 22.96 -3.14
N ASN A 183 -23.45 24.01 -3.72
CA ASN A 183 -23.06 24.02 -5.15
C ASN A 183 -21.88 23.09 -5.45
N LYS A 184 -21.20 22.60 -4.40
CA LYS A 184 -20.12 21.61 -4.43
C LYS A 184 -20.31 20.66 -3.27
N ALA A 185 -20.09 19.36 -3.49
CA ALA A 185 -20.11 18.36 -2.42
C ALA A 185 -19.17 18.79 -1.29
N THR A 186 -19.72 19.08 -0.12
CA THR A 186 -18.99 19.65 1.01
C THR A 186 -19.45 18.99 2.30
N ALA A 187 -18.52 18.42 3.06
CA ALA A 187 -18.82 17.82 4.34
C ALA A 187 -19.21 18.88 5.38
N THR A 188 -20.16 18.56 6.26
CA THR A 188 -20.46 19.38 7.45
C THR A 188 -19.18 19.55 8.29
N PRO A 189 -18.93 20.74 8.89
CA PRO A 189 -17.78 20.93 9.78
C PRO A 189 -17.74 19.89 10.90
N GLY A 190 -16.55 19.32 11.15
CA GLY A 190 -16.34 18.23 12.12
C GLY A 190 -16.62 16.83 11.55
N ARG A 191 -17.05 16.73 10.29
CA ARG A 191 -17.33 15.46 9.59
C ARG A 191 -16.50 15.27 8.32
N SER A 192 -15.49 16.11 8.08
CA SER A 192 -14.62 16.00 6.90
C SER A 192 -13.39 15.17 7.22
N ASN A 193 -13.03 14.17 6.40
CA ASN A 193 -11.81 13.39 6.60
C ASN A 193 -10.53 14.24 6.51
N HIS A 194 -10.56 15.40 5.81
CA HIS A 194 -9.47 16.37 5.86
C HIS A 194 -9.23 16.91 7.28
N GLY A 195 -10.25 16.96 8.13
CA GLY A 195 -10.10 17.36 9.53
C GLY A 195 -9.28 16.38 10.37
N TRP A 196 -9.09 15.14 9.91
CA TRP A 196 -8.23 14.16 10.58
C TRP A 196 -6.81 14.12 10.01
N ALA A 197 -6.48 14.99 9.04
CA ALA A 197 -5.20 14.98 8.34
C ALA A 197 -4.84 13.62 7.68
N ARG A 198 -5.86 12.79 7.39
CA ARG A 198 -5.75 11.48 6.72
C ARG A 198 -6.38 11.43 5.34
N ALA A 199 -6.87 12.56 4.84
CA ALA A 199 -7.41 12.69 3.48
C ALA A 199 -6.54 13.62 2.64
N ILE A 200 -6.36 13.22 1.37
CA ILE A 200 -5.56 13.95 0.38
C ILE A 200 -6.38 14.06 -0.89
N ASP A 201 -6.64 15.28 -1.33
CA ASP A 201 -7.07 15.54 -2.70
C ASP A 201 -5.83 15.57 -3.60
N VAL A 202 -5.80 14.70 -4.61
CA VAL A 202 -4.63 14.45 -5.45
C VAL A 202 -4.72 15.23 -6.77
N THR A 203 -3.58 15.75 -7.21
CA THR A 203 -3.37 16.40 -8.51
C THR A 203 -2.26 15.70 -9.30
N SER A 204 -2.15 15.99 -10.60
CA SER A 204 -1.05 15.54 -11.45
C SER A 204 -0.59 16.68 -12.33
N GLY A 205 0.67 17.12 -12.17
CA GLY A 205 1.18 18.28 -12.89
C GLY A 205 0.47 19.58 -12.50
N GLY A 206 0.06 19.71 -11.24
CA GLY A 206 -0.71 20.82 -10.70
C GLY A 206 -2.18 20.87 -11.13
N LEU A 207 -2.66 19.90 -11.92
CA LEU A 207 -4.02 19.84 -12.41
C LEU A 207 -4.87 18.82 -11.64
N GLN A 208 -6.15 19.14 -11.47
CA GLN A 208 -7.12 18.19 -10.91
C GLN A 208 -7.22 16.96 -11.81
N ILE A 209 -7.10 15.77 -11.20
CA ILE A 209 -7.22 14.51 -11.93
C ILE A 209 -8.70 14.22 -12.25
N ASP A 210 -8.95 13.71 -13.46
CA ASP A 210 -10.25 13.22 -13.89
C ASP A 210 -10.16 11.74 -14.30
N CYS A 211 -11.29 11.12 -14.67
CA CYS A 211 -11.36 9.71 -15.02
C CYS A 211 -10.54 9.30 -16.26
N ARG A 212 -10.06 10.28 -17.04
CA ARG A 212 -9.24 10.08 -18.23
C ARG A 212 -7.76 10.30 -17.94
N SER A 213 -7.40 10.84 -16.78
CA SER A 213 -6.01 11.03 -16.39
C SER A 213 -5.31 9.68 -16.14
N VAL A 214 -4.02 9.61 -16.50
CA VAL A 214 -3.16 8.44 -16.20
C VAL A 214 -3.06 8.25 -14.69
N ALA A 215 -2.89 9.34 -13.94
CA ALA A 215 -2.80 9.34 -12.48
C ALA A 215 -4.05 8.73 -11.82
N PHE A 216 -5.26 9.11 -12.26
CA PHE A 216 -6.49 8.50 -11.73
C PHE A 216 -6.49 6.99 -11.97
N ARG A 217 -6.27 6.55 -13.23
CA ARG A 217 -6.23 5.11 -13.56
C ARG A 217 -5.18 4.31 -12.79
N TRP A 218 -4.10 4.95 -12.37
CA TRP A 218 -3.05 4.29 -11.59
C TRP A 218 -3.45 4.11 -10.11
N LEU A 219 -4.14 5.08 -9.53
CA LEU A 219 -4.67 5.03 -8.16
C LEU A 219 -5.85 4.04 -8.01
N SER A 220 -6.54 3.78 -9.11
CA SER A 220 -7.67 2.85 -9.31
C SER A 220 -7.27 1.38 -9.45
#